data_AF-A0A522VNN7-F1
#
_entry.id   AF-A0A522VNN7-F1
#
_cell.length_a   1.000
_cell.length_b   1.000
_cell.length_c   1.000
_cell.angle_alpha   90.00
_cell.angle_beta   90.00
_cell.angle_gamma   90.00
#
_symmetry.space_group_name_H-M   'P 1'
#
loop_
_entity.id
_entity.type
_entity.pdbx_description
1 polymer ?
#
loop_
_entity_poly.entity_id
_entity_poly.type
_entity_poly.pdbx_seq_one_letter_code
_entity_poly.pdbx_strand_id
1 'polypeptide(L)'
;MFAKYTYKANAAQGNVLNDIALLLTGTTNKALLSADCVQASTEIIAVNPAGWSLFDAAAGTNKKCLSAPCANGGTKYVVLSTATSGYVYLPLYESWNAVTHAGTNVTNGSETSTTMAPPVNLTLGGTLLIGATERYLVMSGYTAAGWMANGAVIIGEREPVDPWDTVAAGYPVSVHGTALSLATGGNYFYAPRLKGASSDYTGSSAIYCAATAALNSSGAPPCPTQMARDANFQPVYPLFPISLTGYHSSLGYVHQGGRLLGDLYATTSGVGTTGDELPVGADIYCIAKAGASAALAFPKF
;
A
#
# COMPACT_ATOMS: atom_id res chain seq x y z
N MET A 1 -1.83 14.40 1.17
CA MET A 1 -3.29 14.48 1.40
C MET A 1 -3.70 13.38 2.35
N PHE A 2 -4.47 13.72 3.38
CA PHE A 2 -5.15 12.80 4.29
C PHE A 2 -6.67 13.04 4.20
N ALA A 3 -7.46 11.97 4.24
CA ALA A 3 -8.89 12.06 4.37
C ALA A 3 -9.44 10.96 5.27
N LYS A 4 -10.29 11.35 6.22
CA LYS A 4 -11.25 10.45 6.87
C LYS A 4 -12.56 10.57 6.10
N TYR A 5 -12.84 9.62 5.23
CA TYR A 5 -14.03 9.62 4.38
C TYR A 5 -15.12 8.73 4.97
N THR A 6 -16.24 9.32 5.38
CA THR A 6 -17.39 8.57 5.88
C THR A 6 -18.52 8.57 4.86
N TYR A 7 -19.04 7.39 4.55
CA TYR A 7 -20.16 7.20 3.62
C TYR A 7 -21.38 6.60 4.35
N LYS A 8 -22.57 7.01 3.93
CA LYS A 8 -23.83 6.66 4.61
C LYS A 8 -24.27 5.22 4.32
N ALA A 9 -25.22 4.72 5.12
CA ALA A 9 -25.93 3.49 4.84
C ALA A 9 -26.69 3.58 3.50
N ASN A 10 -26.73 2.47 2.77
CA ASN A 10 -27.26 2.35 1.40
C ASN A 10 -26.57 3.28 0.38
N ALA A 11 -25.28 3.58 0.56
CA ALA A 11 -24.50 4.34 -0.41
C ALA A 11 -24.43 3.59 -1.76
N ALA A 12 -24.58 4.32 -2.85
CA ALA A 12 -24.38 3.77 -4.18
C ALA A 12 -22.90 3.46 -4.41
N GLN A 13 -22.61 2.27 -4.93
CA GLN A 13 -21.24 1.83 -5.19
C GLN A 13 -20.47 2.80 -6.10
N GLY A 14 -21.09 3.30 -7.16
CA GLY A 14 -20.49 4.26 -8.08
C GLY A 14 -20.16 5.60 -7.41
N ASN A 15 -20.96 6.03 -6.43
CA ASN A 15 -20.70 7.25 -5.67
C ASN A 15 -19.49 7.08 -4.76
N VAL A 16 -19.42 5.97 -4.01
CA VAL A 16 -18.24 5.65 -3.18
C VAL A 16 -16.97 5.54 -4.02
N LEU A 17 -17.02 4.89 -5.18
CA LEU A 17 -15.89 4.79 -6.11
C LEU A 17 -15.44 6.17 -6.62
N ASN A 18 -16.37 7.02 -7.03
CA ASN A 18 -16.08 8.37 -7.51
C ASN A 18 -15.48 9.24 -6.40
N ASP A 19 -16.02 9.17 -5.19
CA ASP A 19 -15.53 9.95 -4.04
C ASP A 19 -14.10 9.56 -3.66
N ILE A 20 -13.81 8.25 -3.60
CA ILE A 20 -12.45 7.77 -3.33
C ILE A 20 -11.49 8.23 -4.43
N ALA A 21 -11.89 8.18 -5.71
CA ALA A 21 -11.05 8.67 -6.79
C ALA A 21 -10.79 10.18 -6.67
N LEU A 22 -11.81 11.00 -6.40
CA LEU A 22 -11.66 12.45 -6.19
C LEU A 22 -10.71 12.77 -5.03
N LEU A 23 -10.86 12.05 -3.92
CA LEU A 23 -9.96 12.14 -2.78
C LEU A 23 -8.54 11.81 -3.24
N LEU A 24 -8.29 10.62 -3.79
CA LEU A 24 -6.96 10.19 -4.22
C LEU A 24 -6.32 11.14 -5.25
N THR A 25 -7.11 11.82 -6.08
CA THR A 25 -6.60 12.85 -7.02
C THR A 25 -6.44 14.24 -6.41
N GLY A 26 -6.71 14.40 -5.11
CA GLY A 26 -6.38 15.59 -4.34
C GLY A 26 -7.49 16.63 -4.19
N THR A 27 -8.78 16.26 -4.27
CA THR A 27 -9.83 17.21 -3.90
C THR A 27 -9.65 17.70 -2.47
N THR A 28 -9.79 19.00 -2.25
CA THR A 28 -9.74 19.63 -0.92
C THR A 28 -11.12 20.06 -0.42
N ASN A 29 -12.11 20.04 -1.30
CA ASN A 29 -13.46 20.50 -1.01
C ASN A 29 -14.41 19.30 -0.83
N LYS A 30 -14.83 19.06 0.42
CA LYS A 30 -15.77 17.99 0.77
C LYS A 30 -17.12 18.12 0.04
N ALA A 31 -17.53 19.33 -0.33
CA ALA A 31 -18.78 19.56 -1.06
C ALA A 31 -18.76 19.03 -2.51
N LEU A 32 -17.59 18.69 -3.06
CA LEU A 32 -17.46 18.04 -4.37
C LEU A 32 -17.66 16.52 -4.30
N LEU A 33 -17.71 15.95 -3.09
CA LEU A 33 -18.03 14.54 -2.90
C LEU A 33 -19.54 14.31 -3.10
N SER A 34 -19.89 13.07 -3.40
CA SER A 34 -21.25 12.66 -3.71
C SER A 34 -22.22 12.90 -2.53
N ALA A 35 -23.52 12.78 -2.84
CA ALA A 35 -24.58 12.83 -1.82
C ALA A 35 -24.55 11.64 -0.83
N ASP A 36 -23.72 10.63 -1.07
CA ASP A 36 -23.53 9.51 -0.14
C ASP A 36 -22.41 9.75 0.88
N CYS A 37 -21.59 10.78 0.66
CA CYS A 37 -20.65 11.28 1.64
C CYS A 37 -21.38 11.90 2.84
N VAL A 38 -21.05 11.45 4.06
CA VAL A 38 -21.50 12.06 5.30
C VAL A 38 -20.59 13.24 5.64
N GLN A 39 -20.94 14.41 5.10
CA GLN A 39 -20.16 15.65 5.19
C GLN A 39 -19.69 16.00 6.62
N ALA A 40 -20.57 15.77 7.62
CA ALA A 40 -20.33 16.08 9.02
C ALA A 40 -19.22 15.23 9.67
N SER A 41 -19.03 14.00 9.19
CA SER A 41 -18.03 13.05 9.71
C SER A 41 -16.92 12.76 8.71
N THR A 42 -16.87 13.50 7.61
CA THR A 42 -15.77 13.47 6.64
C THR A 42 -14.80 14.62 6.93
N GLU A 43 -13.52 14.34 6.89
CA GLU A 43 -12.41 15.28 7.08
C GLU A 43 -11.45 15.13 5.89
N ILE A 44 -11.01 16.26 5.33
CA ILE A 44 -9.97 16.30 4.31
C ILE A 44 -8.91 17.29 4.78
N ILE A 45 -7.68 16.83 4.83
CA ILE A 45 -6.50 17.65 5.11
C ILE A 45 -5.54 17.49 3.94
N ALA A 46 -5.35 18.56 3.20
CA ALA A 46 -4.54 18.57 2.01
C ALA A 46 -3.78 19.89 1.94
N VAL A 47 -2.53 19.86 2.39
CA VAL A 47 -1.60 21.00 2.25
C VAL A 47 -0.95 21.00 0.87
N ASN A 48 -0.78 19.81 0.28
CA ASN A 48 -0.22 19.57 -1.05
C ASN A 48 -1.13 18.66 -1.88
N PRO A 49 -1.13 18.78 -3.22
CA PRO A 49 -1.80 17.84 -4.12
C PRO A 49 -1.39 16.40 -3.81
N ALA A 50 -2.32 15.46 -3.98
CA ALA A 50 -2.07 14.05 -3.71
C ALA A 50 -1.07 13.41 -4.67
N GLY A 51 -0.75 14.05 -5.81
CA GLY A 51 0.22 13.55 -6.79
C GLY A 51 -0.30 12.43 -7.73
N TRP A 52 -1.55 12.01 -7.55
CA TRP A 52 -2.23 11.05 -8.42
C TRP A 52 -3.19 11.77 -9.37
N SER A 53 -3.36 11.21 -10.56
CA SER A 53 -4.29 11.67 -11.60
C SER A 53 -5.21 10.55 -12.03
N LEU A 54 -6.43 10.91 -12.47
CA LEU A 54 -7.34 9.95 -13.10
C LEU A 54 -6.83 9.66 -14.52
N PHE A 55 -6.32 8.45 -14.75
CA PHE A 55 -5.74 8.04 -16.03
C PHE A 55 -6.78 7.42 -16.96
N ASP A 56 -7.67 6.60 -16.41
CA ASP A 56 -8.73 5.92 -17.16
C ASP A 56 -10.01 5.87 -16.33
N ALA A 57 -10.96 6.75 -16.66
CA ALA A 57 -12.26 6.83 -15.98
C ALA A 57 -13.18 5.64 -16.31
N ALA A 58 -12.88 4.90 -17.39
CA ALA A 58 -13.67 3.80 -17.93
C ALA A 58 -12.91 2.46 -17.88
N ALA A 59 -11.95 2.33 -16.96
CA ALA A 59 -11.13 1.13 -16.76
C ALA A 59 -11.91 -0.19 -16.56
N GLY A 60 -13.23 -0.09 -16.38
CA GLY A 60 -14.18 -1.19 -16.36
C GLY A 60 -15.40 -0.85 -15.52
N THR A 61 -16.36 -1.78 -15.47
CA THR A 61 -17.51 -1.65 -14.56
C THR A 61 -17.01 -1.59 -13.11
N ASN A 62 -17.34 -0.52 -12.41
CA ASN A 62 -16.90 -0.26 -11.03
C ASN A 62 -15.37 -0.24 -10.87
N LYS A 63 -14.67 0.27 -11.89
CA LYS A 63 -13.21 0.43 -11.90
C LYS A 63 -12.80 1.79 -12.46
N LYS A 64 -11.71 2.35 -11.94
CA LYS A 64 -11.02 3.52 -12.47
C LYS A 64 -9.53 3.31 -12.38
N CYS A 65 -8.75 3.67 -13.39
CA CYS A 65 -7.28 3.66 -13.29
C CYS A 65 -6.79 5.03 -12.88
N LEU A 66 -5.96 5.06 -11.84
CA LEU A 66 -5.20 6.21 -11.38
C LEU A 66 -3.74 6.03 -11.76
N SER A 67 -3.04 7.11 -12.03
CA SER A 67 -1.60 7.10 -12.25
C SER A 67 -0.89 8.17 -11.44
N ALA A 68 0.39 7.92 -11.16
CA ALA A 68 1.29 8.89 -10.56
C ALA A 68 2.71 8.69 -11.10
N PRO A 69 3.54 9.75 -11.19
CA PRO A 69 4.95 9.61 -11.51
C PRO A 69 5.68 8.83 -10.40
N CYS A 70 6.66 8.03 -10.78
CA CYS A 70 7.57 7.36 -9.87
C CYS A 70 8.84 8.19 -9.67
N ALA A 71 9.49 8.08 -8.50
CA ALA A 71 10.73 8.80 -8.19
C ALA A 71 11.88 8.49 -9.17
N ASN A 72 11.86 7.31 -9.79
CA ASN A 72 12.84 6.90 -10.79
C ASN A 72 12.50 7.38 -12.23
N GLY A 73 11.47 8.22 -12.40
CA GLY A 73 11.06 8.78 -13.70
C GLY A 73 10.04 7.94 -14.48
N GLY A 74 9.58 6.81 -13.92
CA GLY A 74 8.52 5.98 -14.50
C GLY A 74 7.11 6.46 -14.13
N THR A 75 6.10 5.67 -14.49
CA THR A 75 4.71 5.87 -14.06
C THR A 75 4.22 4.61 -13.37
N LYS A 76 3.50 4.75 -12.26
CA LYS A 76 2.75 3.66 -11.62
C LYS A 76 1.27 3.79 -11.92
N TYR A 77 0.62 2.64 -12.12
CA TYR A 77 -0.79 2.54 -12.46
C TYR A 77 -1.51 1.71 -11.40
N VAL A 78 -2.50 2.32 -10.74
CA VAL A 78 -3.33 1.66 -9.74
C VAL A 78 -4.77 1.70 -10.20
N VAL A 79 -5.39 0.54 -10.31
CA VAL A 79 -6.84 0.49 -10.53
C VAL A 79 -7.54 0.60 -9.18
N LEU A 80 -8.41 1.58 -9.02
CA LEU A 80 -9.38 1.59 -7.95
C LEU A 80 -10.57 0.73 -8.38
N SER A 81 -10.85 -0.36 -7.66
CA SER A 81 -11.95 -1.25 -8.00
C SER A 81 -12.87 -1.53 -6.82
N THR A 82 -14.17 -1.40 -7.06
CA THR A 82 -15.23 -1.88 -6.15
C THR A 82 -16.04 -2.99 -6.80
N ALA A 83 -15.47 -3.71 -7.78
CA ALA A 83 -16.21 -4.71 -8.56
C ALA A 83 -16.71 -5.89 -7.71
N THR A 84 -15.94 -6.27 -6.69
CA THR A 84 -16.35 -7.28 -5.71
C THR A 84 -16.99 -6.59 -4.52
N SER A 85 -18.20 -7.02 -4.17
CA SER A 85 -18.95 -6.46 -3.04
C SER A 85 -18.19 -6.59 -1.72
N GLY A 86 -18.27 -5.57 -0.90
CA GLY A 86 -17.67 -5.56 0.45
C GLY A 86 -16.24 -5.02 0.53
N TYR A 87 -15.60 -4.68 -0.60
CA TYR A 87 -14.18 -4.33 -0.61
C TYR A 87 -13.83 -3.26 -1.65
N VAL A 88 -12.74 -2.53 -1.39
CA VAL A 88 -12.07 -1.66 -2.35
C VAL A 88 -10.71 -2.28 -2.68
N TYR A 89 -10.50 -2.68 -3.93
CA TYR A 89 -9.22 -3.21 -4.39
C TYR A 89 -8.38 -2.11 -5.02
N LEU A 90 -7.06 -2.25 -4.88
CA LEU A 90 -6.07 -1.33 -5.41
C LEU A 90 -5.00 -2.08 -6.23
N PRO A 91 -5.35 -2.78 -7.34
CA PRO A 91 -4.38 -3.51 -8.10
C PRO A 91 -3.34 -2.60 -8.73
N LEU A 92 -2.07 -2.95 -8.54
CA LEU A 92 -0.92 -2.24 -9.09
C LEU A 92 -0.44 -2.96 -10.35
N TYR A 93 -0.32 -2.24 -11.46
CA TYR A 93 0.12 -2.76 -12.75
C TYR A 93 1.47 -2.17 -13.16
N GLU A 94 2.22 -2.94 -13.96
CA GLU A 94 3.46 -2.47 -14.59
C GLU A 94 3.16 -1.42 -15.66
N SER A 95 2.11 -1.64 -16.44
CA SER A 95 1.62 -0.72 -17.46
C SER A 95 0.09 -0.79 -17.56
N TRP A 96 -0.50 0.28 -18.11
CA TRP A 96 -1.94 0.35 -18.40
C TRP A 96 -2.19 0.93 -19.78
N ASN A 97 -3.08 0.31 -20.54
CA ASN A 97 -3.59 0.82 -21.80
C ASN A 97 -5.04 1.29 -21.61
N ALA A 98 -5.25 2.61 -21.66
CA ALA A 98 -6.56 3.23 -21.47
C ALA A 98 -7.52 3.06 -22.67
N VAL A 99 -7.03 2.64 -23.84
CA VAL A 99 -7.88 2.34 -25.00
C VAL A 99 -8.50 0.96 -24.88
N THR A 100 -7.71 -0.01 -24.40
CA THR A 100 -8.17 -1.40 -24.23
C THR A 100 -8.63 -1.72 -22.81
N HIS A 101 -8.54 -0.75 -21.89
CA HIS A 101 -8.83 -0.90 -20.45
C HIS A 101 -8.11 -2.11 -19.83
N ALA A 102 -6.84 -2.31 -20.19
CA ALA A 102 -6.08 -3.49 -19.80
C ALA A 102 -4.70 -3.10 -19.28
N GLY A 103 -4.30 -3.72 -18.17
CA GLY A 103 -2.97 -3.61 -17.61
C GLY A 103 -2.14 -4.88 -17.80
N THR A 104 -0.84 -4.77 -17.53
CA THR A 104 0.09 -5.92 -17.55
C THR A 104 0.73 -6.15 -16.18
N ASN A 105 1.14 -7.40 -15.93
CA ASN A 105 1.91 -7.80 -14.75
C ASN A 105 1.34 -7.27 -13.43
N VAL A 106 0.04 -7.47 -13.20
CA VAL A 106 -0.63 -7.06 -11.97
C VAL A 106 -0.02 -7.74 -10.74
N THR A 107 0.16 -6.99 -9.66
CA THR A 107 0.65 -7.53 -8.39
C THR A 107 -0.25 -8.67 -7.87
N ASN A 108 0.36 -9.71 -7.29
CA ASN A 108 -0.41 -10.86 -6.79
C ASN A 108 -1.43 -10.44 -5.72
N GLY A 109 -2.61 -11.06 -5.74
CA GLY A 109 -3.65 -10.92 -4.73
C GLY A 109 -4.38 -9.58 -4.73
N SER A 110 -3.88 -8.56 -5.42
CA SER A 110 -4.42 -7.20 -5.32
C SER A 110 -5.78 -7.01 -5.99
N GLU A 111 -6.25 -7.95 -6.81
CA GLU A 111 -7.57 -7.92 -7.48
C GLU A 111 -8.67 -8.71 -6.76
N THR A 112 -8.29 -9.66 -5.90
CA THR A 112 -9.23 -10.69 -5.42
C THR A 112 -9.06 -11.05 -3.94
N SER A 113 -7.91 -10.75 -3.34
CA SER A 113 -7.64 -11.09 -1.95
C SER A 113 -8.30 -10.09 -1.02
N THR A 114 -9.30 -10.55 -0.27
CA THR A 114 -9.95 -9.77 0.79
C THR A 114 -8.99 -9.39 1.93
N THR A 115 -7.84 -10.05 2.00
CA THR A 115 -6.79 -9.70 2.97
C THR A 115 -5.98 -8.47 2.56
N MET A 116 -6.08 -8.07 1.28
CA MET A 116 -5.33 -6.99 0.66
C MET A 116 -6.23 -5.88 0.10
N ALA A 117 -7.41 -5.73 0.69
CA ALA A 117 -8.40 -4.76 0.27
C ALA A 117 -9.10 -4.15 1.49
N PRO A 118 -9.24 -2.83 1.61
CA PRO A 118 -10.01 -2.22 2.67
C PRO A 118 -11.48 -2.66 2.56
N PRO A 119 -12.09 -3.13 3.66
CA PRO A 119 -13.49 -3.49 3.66
C PRO A 119 -14.35 -2.23 3.53
N VAL A 120 -15.46 -2.36 2.80
CA VAL A 120 -16.53 -1.37 2.73
C VAL A 120 -17.87 -2.08 2.93
N ASN A 121 -18.86 -1.37 3.48
CA ASN A 121 -20.19 -1.91 3.69
C ASN A 121 -21.22 -0.91 3.18
N LEU A 122 -21.63 -1.07 1.93
CA LEU A 122 -22.57 -0.15 1.29
C LEU A 122 -23.95 -0.17 1.96
N THR A 123 -24.35 -1.26 2.62
CA THR A 123 -25.64 -1.38 3.30
C THR A 123 -25.66 -0.60 4.61
N LEU A 124 -24.64 -0.74 5.45
CA LEU A 124 -24.58 -0.15 6.79
C LEU A 124 -23.79 1.17 6.85
N GLY A 125 -23.08 1.53 5.79
CA GLY A 125 -22.14 2.65 5.79
C GLY A 125 -20.77 2.26 6.34
N GLY A 126 -19.90 3.26 6.51
CA GLY A 126 -18.57 3.06 7.09
C GLY A 126 -17.63 4.21 6.84
N THR A 127 -16.36 4.00 7.20
CA THR A 127 -15.31 5.01 7.10
C THR A 127 -14.08 4.43 6.43
N LEU A 128 -13.46 5.18 5.53
CA LEU A 128 -12.14 4.94 4.99
C LEU A 128 -11.17 5.99 5.52
N LEU A 129 -10.00 5.56 6.00
CA LEU A 129 -8.84 6.43 6.19
C LEU A 129 -8.00 6.33 4.92
N ILE A 130 -7.74 7.47 4.29
CA ILE A 130 -7.03 7.56 3.02
C ILE A 130 -5.85 8.51 3.21
N GLY A 131 -4.65 8.04 2.93
CA GLY A 131 -3.44 8.85 2.85
C GLY A 131 -2.87 8.75 1.44
N ALA A 132 -2.52 9.87 0.82
CA ALA A 132 -1.95 9.88 -0.52
C ALA A 132 -0.93 11.00 -0.71
N THR A 133 0.18 10.64 -1.34
CA THR A 133 1.19 11.54 -1.91
C THR A 133 1.62 10.98 -3.26
N GLU A 134 2.45 11.72 -4.00
CA GLU A 134 3.03 11.21 -5.23
C GLU A 134 3.80 9.89 -5.00
N ARG A 135 4.35 9.64 -3.79
CA ARG A 135 5.18 8.48 -3.48
C ARG A 135 4.41 7.30 -2.88
N TYR A 136 3.25 7.54 -2.29
CA TYR A 136 2.45 6.47 -1.69
C TYR A 136 0.95 6.71 -1.73
N LEU A 137 0.20 5.63 -1.59
CA LEU A 137 -1.23 5.58 -1.31
C LEU A 137 -1.44 4.57 -0.19
N VAL A 138 -2.15 4.97 0.85
CA VAL A 138 -2.51 4.14 2.01
C VAL A 138 -4.02 4.20 2.18
N MET A 139 -4.65 3.05 2.42
CA MET A 139 -6.09 2.99 2.68
C MET A 139 -6.41 1.95 3.74
N SER A 140 -7.23 2.32 4.73
CA SER A 140 -7.77 1.43 5.74
C SER A 140 -9.28 1.61 5.87
N GLY A 141 -10.02 0.52 6.09
CA GLY A 141 -11.48 0.55 6.16
C GLY A 141 -12.02 0.16 7.53
N TYR A 142 -13.08 0.85 7.95
CA TYR A 142 -13.89 0.60 9.12
C TYR A 142 -15.34 0.36 8.73
N THR A 143 -15.87 -0.79 9.15
CA THR A 143 -17.28 -1.15 8.96
C THR A 143 -17.89 -1.55 10.29
N ALA A 144 -19.15 -2.02 10.30
CA ALA A 144 -19.77 -2.59 11.50
C ALA A 144 -18.99 -3.78 12.09
N ALA A 145 -18.16 -4.48 11.29
CA ALA A 145 -17.28 -5.55 11.75
C ALA A 145 -15.97 -5.04 12.40
N GLY A 146 -15.78 -3.72 12.45
CA GLY A 146 -14.56 -3.08 12.95
C GLY A 146 -13.59 -2.69 11.83
N TRP A 147 -12.34 -2.44 12.23
CA TRP A 147 -11.23 -2.13 11.34
C TRP A 147 -10.73 -3.36 10.59
N MET A 148 -10.15 -3.13 9.41
CA MET A 148 -9.45 -4.16 8.65
C MET A 148 -8.41 -4.92 9.49
N ALA A 149 -8.55 -6.24 9.59
CA ALA A 149 -7.68 -7.07 10.43
C ALA A 149 -6.20 -7.06 9.98
N ASN A 150 -5.95 -6.97 8.66
CA ASN A 150 -4.59 -6.95 8.08
C ASN A 150 -3.99 -5.54 8.01
N GLY A 151 -4.68 -4.55 8.59
CA GLY A 151 -4.34 -3.14 8.57
C GLY A 151 -4.39 -2.51 7.18
N ALA A 152 -3.84 -1.31 7.05
CA ALA A 152 -3.98 -0.54 5.83
C ALA A 152 -3.31 -1.23 4.64
N VAL A 153 -3.95 -1.15 3.48
CA VAL A 153 -3.34 -1.46 2.18
C VAL A 153 -2.43 -0.30 1.80
N ILE A 154 -1.29 -0.63 1.22
CA ILE A 154 -0.22 0.31 0.91
C ILE A 154 0.19 0.08 -0.54
N ILE A 155 0.17 1.14 -1.33
CA ILE A 155 0.97 1.28 -2.54
C ILE A 155 2.10 2.24 -2.18
N GLY A 156 3.34 1.77 -2.20
CA GLY A 156 4.50 2.59 -1.89
C GLY A 156 5.49 2.60 -3.03
N GLU A 157 6.45 3.51 -2.95
CA GLU A 157 7.67 3.44 -3.75
C GLU A 157 8.85 3.04 -2.88
N ARG A 158 9.81 2.35 -3.46
CA ARG A 158 11.10 2.05 -2.84
C ARG A 158 12.23 2.79 -3.54
N GLU A 159 13.25 3.15 -2.79
CA GLU A 159 14.50 3.67 -3.32
C GLU A 159 15.23 2.56 -4.10
N PRO A 160 15.57 2.76 -5.39
CA PRO A 160 16.46 1.86 -6.10
C PRO A 160 17.84 1.84 -5.43
N VAL A 161 18.38 0.65 -5.17
CA VAL A 161 19.71 0.51 -4.57
C VAL A 161 20.77 -0.02 -5.52
N ASP A 162 20.33 -0.76 -6.54
CA ASP A 162 21.23 -1.41 -7.45
C ASP A 162 21.30 -0.67 -8.79
N PRO A 163 22.47 -0.62 -9.46
CA PRO A 163 22.60 0.05 -10.76
C PRO A 163 21.71 -0.52 -11.87
N TRP A 164 21.28 -1.78 -11.75
CA TRP A 164 20.38 -2.42 -12.70
C TRP A 164 18.91 -2.08 -12.46
N ASP A 165 18.58 -1.53 -11.30
CA ASP A 165 17.22 -1.27 -10.84
C ASP A 165 16.70 0.08 -11.35
N THR A 166 16.47 0.12 -12.66
CA THR A 166 16.09 1.33 -13.37
C THR A 166 14.81 1.14 -14.16
N VAL A 167 14.12 2.25 -14.47
CA VAL A 167 12.96 2.25 -15.39
C VAL A 167 13.34 1.67 -16.75
N ALA A 168 14.53 2.01 -17.26
CA ALA A 168 15.02 1.54 -18.56
C ALA A 168 15.22 0.01 -18.60
N ALA A 169 15.60 -0.59 -17.47
CA ALA A 169 15.69 -2.04 -17.31
C ALA A 169 14.33 -2.71 -17.04
N GLY A 170 13.24 -1.93 -16.95
CA GLY A 170 11.88 -2.41 -16.76
C GLY A 170 11.51 -2.74 -15.32
N TYR A 171 12.31 -2.35 -14.33
CA TYR A 171 12.01 -2.61 -12.91
C TYR A 171 11.26 -1.44 -12.29
N PRO A 172 9.97 -1.60 -11.95
CA PRO A 172 9.23 -0.56 -11.24
C PRO A 172 9.72 -0.47 -9.79
N VAL A 173 9.66 0.76 -9.27
CA VAL A 173 9.89 1.05 -7.84
C VAL A 173 8.61 0.96 -7.03
N SER A 174 7.46 0.79 -7.67
CA SER A 174 6.18 0.70 -6.99
C SER A 174 5.94 -0.71 -6.46
N VAL A 175 5.34 -0.76 -5.27
CA VAL A 175 5.08 -1.98 -4.52
C VAL A 175 3.71 -1.91 -3.87
N HIS A 176 3.11 -3.08 -3.66
CA HIS A 176 1.81 -3.26 -3.04
C HIS A 176 1.93 -4.19 -1.83
N GLY A 177 1.27 -3.88 -0.74
CA GLY A 177 1.29 -4.71 0.46
C GLY A 177 0.28 -4.24 1.51
N THR A 178 0.36 -4.81 2.71
CA THR A 178 -0.44 -4.39 3.86
C THR A 178 0.47 -3.98 5.02
N ALA A 179 -0.08 -3.25 5.99
CA ALA A 179 0.63 -2.94 7.23
C ALA A 179 1.10 -4.21 7.96
N LEU A 180 0.35 -5.31 7.88
CA LEU A 180 0.77 -6.61 8.42
C LEU A 180 2.01 -7.17 7.69
N SER A 181 2.17 -6.90 6.38
CA SER A 181 3.40 -7.24 5.63
C SER A 181 4.65 -6.54 6.12
N LEU A 182 4.53 -5.38 6.77
CA LEU A 182 5.68 -4.70 7.37
C LEU A 182 6.12 -5.33 8.69
N ALA A 183 5.21 -5.98 9.41
CA ALA A 183 5.39 -6.21 10.84
C ALA A 183 5.44 -7.68 11.26
N THR A 184 4.90 -8.60 10.46
CA THR A 184 4.94 -10.03 10.79
C THR A 184 5.59 -10.80 9.65
N GLY A 185 6.58 -11.61 10.01
CA GLY A 185 7.40 -12.55 9.22
C GLY A 185 6.79 -13.24 8.00
N GLY A 186 5.46 -13.30 7.91
CA GLY A 186 4.70 -14.13 6.99
C GLY A 186 3.95 -13.42 5.87
N ASN A 187 3.93 -12.08 5.79
CA ASN A 187 3.24 -11.42 4.66
C ASN A 187 4.19 -10.73 3.69
N TYR A 188 3.77 -10.76 2.43
CA TYR A 188 4.58 -10.39 1.29
C TYR A 188 4.24 -8.98 0.84
N PHE A 189 5.26 -8.30 0.30
CA PHE A 189 5.06 -7.22 -0.65
C PHE A 189 5.07 -7.80 -2.05
N TYR A 190 4.38 -7.11 -2.94
CA TYR A 190 4.22 -7.52 -4.32
C TYR A 190 4.64 -6.37 -5.21
N ALA A 191 5.45 -6.65 -6.21
CA ALA A 191 5.78 -5.68 -7.25
C ALA A 191 5.24 -6.20 -8.58
N PRO A 192 4.97 -5.34 -9.58
CA PRO A 192 4.63 -5.83 -10.91
C PRO A 192 5.75 -6.68 -11.54
N ARG A 193 7.00 -6.36 -11.21
CA ARG A 193 8.19 -7.11 -11.65
C ARG A 193 9.28 -7.11 -10.58
N LEU A 194 9.98 -8.23 -10.45
CA LEU A 194 11.13 -8.41 -9.55
C LEU A 194 12.31 -9.05 -10.28
N LYS A 195 13.54 -8.70 -9.89
CA LYS A 195 14.76 -9.37 -10.31
C LYS A 195 14.99 -10.64 -9.49
N GLY A 196 14.94 -11.81 -10.12
CA GLY A 196 15.39 -13.06 -9.50
C GLY A 196 16.87 -13.35 -9.77
N ALA A 197 17.41 -14.33 -9.04
CA ALA A 197 18.81 -14.75 -9.21
C ALA A 197 19.07 -15.40 -10.58
N SER A 198 18.11 -16.17 -11.10
CA SER A 198 18.21 -16.89 -12.38
C SER A 198 17.33 -16.31 -13.48
N SER A 199 16.23 -15.66 -13.13
CA SER A 199 15.25 -15.11 -14.08
C SER A 199 14.43 -14.00 -13.42
N ASP A 200 13.83 -13.14 -14.23
CA ASP A 200 12.91 -12.12 -13.73
C ASP A 200 11.56 -12.74 -13.39
N TYR A 201 10.92 -12.22 -12.34
CA TYR A 201 9.55 -12.56 -11.97
C TYR A 201 8.62 -11.42 -12.37
N THR A 202 7.41 -11.75 -12.82
CA THR A 202 6.38 -10.77 -13.16
C THR A 202 5.01 -11.14 -12.59
N GLY A 203 4.16 -10.14 -12.41
CA GLY A 203 2.77 -10.29 -12.01
C GLY A 203 2.59 -11.11 -10.73
N SER A 204 1.83 -12.21 -10.82
CA SER A 204 1.53 -13.05 -9.67
C SER A 204 2.76 -13.75 -9.06
N SER A 205 3.84 -13.91 -9.82
CA SER A 205 5.10 -14.53 -9.35
C SER A 205 6.07 -13.52 -8.71
N ALA A 206 5.85 -12.22 -8.92
CA ALA A 206 6.68 -11.15 -8.43
C ALA A 206 6.37 -10.82 -6.95
N ILE A 207 6.66 -11.80 -6.09
CA ILE A 207 6.40 -11.77 -4.66
C ILE A 207 7.72 -11.58 -3.89
N TYR A 208 7.75 -10.59 -3.01
CA TYR A 208 8.88 -10.29 -2.14
C TYR A 208 8.49 -10.51 -0.67
N CYS A 209 9.24 -11.36 0.04
CA CYS A 209 9.09 -11.48 1.49
C CYS A 209 10.14 -10.62 2.20
N ALA A 210 9.71 -9.50 2.79
CA ALA A 210 10.60 -8.62 3.54
C ALA A 210 11.13 -9.26 4.83
N ALA A 211 10.52 -10.35 5.32
CA ALA A 211 10.73 -10.79 6.69
C ALA A 211 11.30 -12.22 6.83
N THR A 212 11.55 -12.93 5.73
CA THR A 212 12.26 -14.23 5.75
C THR A 212 13.75 -14.12 6.09
N ALA A 213 14.32 -12.92 6.17
CA ALA A 213 15.65 -12.72 6.73
C ALA A 213 15.70 -12.83 8.27
N ALA A 214 14.55 -12.75 8.97
CA ALA A 214 14.54 -12.54 10.43
C ALA A 214 14.06 -13.73 11.28
N LEU A 215 13.47 -14.79 10.71
CA LEU A 215 13.03 -15.93 11.52
C LEU A 215 14.10 -17.02 11.51
N ASN A 216 15.11 -16.81 12.36
CA ASN A 216 15.77 -17.93 13.00
C ASN A 216 14.67 -18.74 13.69
N SER A 217 14.27 -19.87 13.12
CA SER A 217 13.84 -20.98 13.96
C SER A 217 14.94 -21.15 15.01
N SER A 218 14.56 -21.24 16.29
CA SER A 218 15.49 -21.43 17.40
C SER A 218 16.35 -22.68 17.11
N GLY A 219 17.53 -22.49 16.53
CA GLY A 219 18.42 -23.58 16.09
C GLY A 219 19.03 -23.45 14.68
N ALA A 220 18.65 -22.48 13.86
CA ALA A 220 19.31 -22.27 12.56
C ALA A 220 20.69 -21.61 12.74
N PRO A 221 21.78 -22.17 12.19
CA PRO A 221 23.11 -21.56 12.26
C PRO A 221 23.12 -20.20 11.53
N PRO A 222 23.91 -19.22 12.00
CA PRO A 222 24.05 -17.93 11.34
C PRO A 222 24.66 -18.12 9.95
N CYS A 223 23.82 -18.01 8.91
CA CYS A 223 24.29 -18.03 7.53
C CYS A 223 24.86 -16.64 7.17
N PRO A 224 26.11 -16.53 6.69
CA PRO A 224 26.76 -15.25 6.39
C PRO A 224 26.15 -14.48 5.20
N THR A 225 25.17 -15.05 4.49
CA THR A 225 24.43 -14.38 3.41
C THR A 225 22.93 -14.56 3.62
N GLN A 226 22.30 -13.67 4.38
CA GLN A 226 20.84 -13.58 4.42
C GLN A 226 20.36 -12.88 3.15
N MET A 227 20.08 -13.68 2.11
CA MET A 227 19.45 -13.19 0.89
C MET A 227 17.93 -13.09 1.09
N ALA A 228 17.30 -12.06 0.50
CA ALA A 228 15.84 -12.02 0.40
C ALA A 228 15.34 -13.25 -0.38
N ARG A 229 14.09 -13.67 -0.09
CA ARG A 229 13.49 -14.83 -0.74
C ARG A 229 12.12 -14.52 -1.34
N ASP A 230 11.79 -15.19 -2.44
CA ASP A 230 10.43 -15.22 -2.99
C ASP A 230 9.49 -16.10 -2.14
N ALA A 231 8.24 -16.23 -2.56
CA ALA A 231 7.25 -17.08 -1.90
C ALA A 231 7.60 -18.59 -1.91
N ASN A 232 8.53 -19.02 -2.78
CA ASN A 232 9.02 -20.40 -2.89
C ASN A 232 10.40 -20.58 -2.21
N PHE A 233 10.80 -19.62 -1.37
CA PHE A 233 12.09 -19.60 -0.68
C PHE A 233 13.32 -19.56 -1.58
N GLN A 234 13.19 -19.20 -2.86
CA GLN A 234 14.32 -19.01 -3.78
C GLN A 234 14.98 -17.64 -3.56
N PRO A 235 16.31 -17.52 -3.75
CA PRO A 235 17.00 -16.25 -3.57
C PRO A 235 16.54 -15.19 -4.57
N VAL A 236 16.22 -13.99 -4.07
CA VAL A 236 15.90 -12.80 -4.87
C VAL A 236 16.74 -11.61 -4.41
N TYR A 237 16.92 -10.62 -5.29
CA TYR A 237 17.61 -9.40 -4.90
C TYR A 237 16.72 -8.58 -3.95
N PRO A 238 17.25 -8.12 -2.80
CA PRO A 238 16.48 -7.36 -1.83
C PRO A 238 16.14 -5.99 -2.41
N LEU A 239 14.85 -5.72 -2.60
CA LEU A 239 14.41 -4.43 -3.10
C LEU A 239 14.11 -3.40 -1.98
N PHE A 240 14.13 -3.81 -0.72
CA PHE A 240 13.81 -2.95 0.44
C PHE A 240 14.89 -3.05 1.52
N PRO A 241 15.04 -2.03 2.39
CA PRO A 241 15.76 -2.24 3.62
C PRO A 241 14.90 -3.13 4.51
N ILE A 242 15.53 -4.14 5.08
CA ILE A 242 14.98 -4.83 6.23
C ILE A 242 15.86 -4.36 7.39
N SER A 243 15.31 -3.53 8.28
CA SER A 243 16.00 -3.26 9.54
C SER A 243 15.91 -4.52 10.39
N LEU A 244 16.99 -5.30 10.41
CA LEU A 244 17.14 -6.46 11.27
C LEU A 244 17.71 -5.99 12.62
N THR A 245 16.85 -5.55 13.54
CA THR A 245 17.25 -5.48 14.95
C THR A 245 17.15 -6.87 15.54
N GLY A 246 18.19 -7.68 15.35
CA GLY A 246 18.41 -8.88 16.15
C GLY A 246 18.86 -8.48 17.57
N TYR A 247 18.21 -9.01 18.60
CA TYR A 247 18.59 -8.88 20.02
C TYR A 247 19.92 -9.60 20.37
N HIS A 248 20.86 -9.74 19.44
CA HIS A 248 22.17 -10.31 19.69
C HIS A 248 23.26 -9.27 19.36
N SER A 249 23.94 -8.84 20.42
CA SER A 249 24.92 -7.76 20.54
C SER A 249 26.23 -7.93 19.76
N SER A 250 26.27 -8.71 18.67
CA SER A 250 27.55 -9.11 18.08
C SER A 250 27.63 -9.14 16.56
N LEU A 251 26.64 -8.63 15.81
CA LEU A 251 26.72 -8.66 14.35
C LEU A 251 26.37 -7.32 13.73
N GLY A 252 27.40 -6.52 13.46
CA GLY A 252 27.34 -5.42 12.50
C GLY A 252 27.26 -5.98 11.09
N TYR A 253 26.05 -6.15 10.57
CA TYR A 253 25.84 -6.49 9.17
C TYR A 253 25.75 -5.23 8.32
N VAL A 254 26.47 -5.25 7.21
CA VAL A 254 26.55 -4.17 6.23
C VAL A 254 25.19 -4.03 5.55
N HIS A 255 24.58 -2.85 5.74
CA HIS A 255 23.43 -2.38 5.01
C HIS A 255 23.75 -2.24 3.51
N GLN A 256 23.01 -2.94 2.66
CA GLN A 256 22.71 -2.48 1.30
C GLN A 256 21.19 -2.61 1.13
N GLY A 257 20.46 -1.52 1.36
CA GLY A 257 19.00 -1.57 1.37
C GLY A 257 18.42 -0.19 1.10
N GLY A 258 17.37 -0.14 0.26
CA GLY A 258 16.72 1.11 -0.13
C GLY A 258 15.93 1.68 1.03
N ARG A 259 14.83 2.37 0.78
CA ARG A 259 13.80 2.66 1.79
C ARG A 259 12.46 2.82 1.10
N LEU A 260 11.37 2.60 1.82
CA LEU A 260 10.09 3.13 1.36
C LEU A 260 10.24 4.65 1.28
N LEU A 261 9.89 5.22 0.13
CA LEU A 261 9.89 6.65 -0.10
C LEU A 261 8.63 7.26 0.50
N GLY A 262 8.79 8.45 1.09
CA GLY A 262 7.74 9.16 1.83
C GLY A 262 7.74 8.85 3.31
N ASP A 263 6.93 9.59 4.05
CA ASP A 263 6.88 9.57 5.52
C ASP A 263 5.97 8.46 6.05
N LEU A 264 6.23 7.22 5.64
CA LEU A 264 5.45 6.05 6.04
C LEU A 264 6.23 5.22 7.07
N TYR A 265 5.68 5.08 8.28
CA TYR A 265 6.37 4.43 9.39
C TYR A 265 5.62 3.19 9.87
N ALA A 266 6.33 2.08 10.02
CA ALA A 266 5.84 0.94 10.79
C ALA A 266 6.05 1.22 12.29
N THR A 267 5.06 0.90 13.12
CA THR A 267 5.10 1.07 14.57
C THR A 267 4.81 -0.26 15.27
N THR A 268 5.35 -0.43 16.48
CA THR A 268 5.20 -1.64 17.29
C THR A 268 3.86 -1.69 18.02
N SER A 269 3.48 -2.87 18.51
CA SER A 269 2.35 -3.05 19.42
C SER A 269 2.45 -2.08 20.62
N GLY A 270 1.41 -1.28 20.84
CA GLY A 270 1.30 -0.35 21.97
C GLY A 270 1.25 1.13 21.58
N VAL A 271 1.59 1.48 20.33
CA VAL A 271 1.48 2.86 19.84
C VAL A 271 0.08 3.10 19.26
N GLY A 272 -0.80 3.71 20.06
CA GLY A 272 -2.15 4.14 19.67
C GLY A 272 -3.10 3.02 19.20
N THR A 273 -4.27 3.41 18.70
CA THR A 273 -5.28 2.57 18.03
C THR A 273 -5.55 3.10 16.62
N THR A 274 -6.23 2.33 15.76
CA THR A 274 -6.54 2.83 14.42
C THR A 274 -7.42 4.08 14.49
N GLY A 275 -6.98 5.15 13.84
CA GLY A 275 -7.62 6.46 13.88
C GLY A 275 -7.05 7.39 14.95
N ASP A 276 -6.19 6.91 15.86
CA ASP A 276 -5.47 7.77 16.79
C ASP A 276 -4.49 8.67 16.03
N GLU A 277 -4.24 9.83 16.61
CA GLU A 277 -3.26 10.80 16.15
C GLU A 277 -2.01 10.73 17.03
N LEU A 278 -0.86 10.53 16.39
CA LEU A 278 0.45 10.49 17.03
C LEU A 278 1.24 11.75 16.65
N PRO A 279 1.41 12.72 17.56
CA PRO A 279 2.28 13.85 17.33
C PRO A 279 3.76 13.40 17.38
N VAL A 280 4.52 13.74 16.35
CA VAL A 280 5.98 13.50 16.28
C VAL A 280 6.64 14.79 15.87
N GLY A 281 7.18 15.54 16.84
CA GLY A 281 7.69 16.88 16.59
C GLY A 281 6.55 17.85 16.25
N ALA A 282 6.65 18.51 15.09
CA ALA A 282 5.62 19.43 14.58
C ALA A 282 4.56 18.72 13.72
N ASP A 283 4.80 17.46 13.34
CA ASP A 283 3.94 16.70 12.45
C ASP A 283 2.96 15.82 13.23
N ILE A 284 1.80 15.56 12.64
CA ILE A 284 0.79 14.65 13.18
C ILE A 284 0.66 13.45 12.23
N TYR A 285 0.69 12.24 12.79
CA TYR A 285 0.51 10.99 12.05
C TYR A 285 -0.79 10.31 12.46
N CYS A 286 -1.51 9.73 11.51
CA CYS A 286 -2.65 8.86 11.77
C CYS A 286 -2.20 7.41 11.83
N ILE A 287 -2.67 6.68 12.84
CA ILE A 287 -2.36 5.27 13.05
C ILE A 287 -3.38 4.38 12.32
N ALA A 288 -2.91 3.34 11.63
CA ALA A 288 -3.71 2.24 11.10
C ALA A 288 -3.13 0.88 11.54
N LYS A 289 -3.76 0.25 12.52
CA LYS A 289 -3.36 -1.05 13.05
C LYS A 289 -3.69 -2.22 12.13
N ALA A 290 -2.80 -3.20 12.13
CA ALA A 290 -3.01 -4.56 11.67
C ALA A 290 -2.98 -5.51 12.87
N GLY A 291 -4.16 -5.96 13.30
CA GLY A 291 -4.30 -6.81 14.49
C GLY A 291 -3.72 -6.19 15.77
N ALA A 292 -3.22 -7.04 16.67
CA ALA A 292 -2.63 -6.61 17.95
C ALA A 292 -1.16 -6.17 17.84
N SER A 293 -0.48 -6.57 16.77
CA SER A 293 0.99 -6.63 16.75
C SER A 293 1.66 -5.51 15.95
N ALA A 294 0.90 -4.80 15.12
CA ALA A 294 1.46 -3.92 14.10
C ALA A 294 0.58 -2.69 13.86
N ALA A 295 1.19 -1.54 13.57
CA ALA A 295 0.46 -0.40 13.04
C ALA A 295 1.30 0.37 12.03
N LEU A 296 0.62 1.01 11.10
CA LEU A 296 1.19 1.96 10.15
C LEU A 296 0.88 3.37 10.62
N ALA A 297 1.89 4.22 10.72
CA ALA A 297 1.72 5.65 10.93
C ALA A 297 1.97 6.36 9.60
N PHE A 298 1.01 7.17 9.14
CA PHE A 298 1.15 7.99 7.96
C PHE A 298 0.73 9.43 8.26
N PRO A 299 1.33 10.44 7.62
CA PRO A 299 1.10 11.84 7.96
C PRO A 299 -0.36 12.23 7.74
N LYS A 300 -0.88 12.98 8.70
CA LYS A 300 -2.15 13.71 8.62
C LYS A 300 -1.97 15.07 7.89
N PHE A 301 -0.71 15.52 7.75
CA PHE A 301 -0.20 16.79 7.19
C PHE A 301 -0.70 18.06 7.89
#